data_AF-A0A353FLC0-F1
#
_entry.id   AF-A0A353FLC0-F1
#
_cell.length_a   1.000
_cell.length_b   1.000
_cell.length_c   1.000
_cell.angle_alpha   90.00
_cell.angle_beta   90.00
_cell.angle_gamma   90.00
#
_symmetry.space_group_name_H-M   'P 1'
#
loop_
_entity.id
_entity.type
_entity.pdbx_description
1 polymer ?
#
loop_
_entity_poly.entity_id
_entity_poly.type
_entity_poly.pdbx_seq_one_letter_code
_entity_poly.pdbx_strand_id
1 'polypeptide(L)'
;MRGEPYAGRIRFSDDYKMEWEAAKDFKDRDDEGVLAPALSSYPIDTSPFVGCPKCESGSIAESPTHFECTGEGEADGCGLMMPRTVCQREMTRNDLASYFSVDGATGWIEDFISRKGRAFKARLVRKPNGRHGFEFPPREPRAKKKTKKG
;
A
#
# COMPACT_ATOMS: atom_id res chain seq x y z
N MET A 1 -14.99 17.38 28.06
CA MET A 1 -13.68 18.04 28.08
C MET A 1 -13.05 17.80 26.72
N ARG A 2 -12.85 18.85 25.91
CA ARG A 2 -12.16 18.77 24.62
C ARG A 2 -10.68 19.05 24.88
N GLY A 3 -9.80 18.10 24.61
CA GLY A 3 -8.35 18.32 24.69
C GLY A 3 -7.88 19.06 23.46
N GLU A 4 -7.16 20.17 23.64
CA GLU A 4 -6.52 20.88 22.54
C GLU A 4 -5.32 20.03 22.04
N PRO A 5 -5.15 19.83 20.72
CA PRO A 5 -3.97 19.17 20.21
C PRO A 5 -2.74 20.06 20.47
N TYR A 6 -1.67 19.47 21.02
CA TYR A 6 -0.41 20.16 21.27
C TYR A 6 0.65 19.66 20.29
N ALA A 7 1.26 20.59 19.55
CA ALA A 7 2.41 20.33 18.68
C ALA A 7 3.66 20.97 19.30
N GLY A 8 4.80 20.27 19.24
CA GLY A 8 6.07 20.80 19.74
C GLY A 8 7.25 20.31 18.91
N ARG A 9 8.35 21.06 18.96
CA ARG A 9 9.63 20.67 18.35
C ARG A 9 10.49 20.02 19.41
N ILE A 10 11.10 18.89 19.06
CA ILE A 10 12.13 18.24 19.88
C ILE A 10 13.48 18.78 19.42
N ARG A 11 14.22 19.39 20.35
CA ARG A 11 15.62 19.77 20.15
C ARG A 11 16.50 18.78 20.89
N PHE A 12 17.64 18.44 20.30
CA PHE A 12 18.71 17.74 20.99
C PHE A 12 19.79 18.78 21.32
N SER A 13 20.17 18.90 22.58
CA SER A 13 21.36 19.65 22.97
C SER A 13 22.62 18.82 22.70
N ASP A 14 23.78 19.48 22.69
CA ASP A 14 25.09 18.85 22.47
C ASP A 14 25.45 17.79 23.53
N ASP A 15 24.76 17.77 24.68
CA ASP A 15 24.83 16.72 25.71
C ASP A 15 23.82 15.57 25.50
N TYR A 16 23.21 15.47 24.31
CA TYR A 16 22.15 14.51 23.96
C TYR A 16 20.88 14.61 24.82
N LYS A 17 20.63 15.76 25.47
CA LYS A 17 19.37 15.97 26.17
C LYS A 17 18.29 16.38 25.17
N MET A 18 17.14 15.70 25.26
CA MET A 18 15.95 16.07 24.49
C MET A 18 15.18 17.16 25.24
N GLU A 19 15.06 18.33 24.63
CA GLU A 19 14.29 19.45 25.13
C GLU A 19 13.06 19.68 24.25
N TRP A 20 11.89 19.78 24.87
CA TRP A 20 10.62 19.96 24.17
C TRP A 20 10.20 21.43 24.22
N GLU A 21 10.03 22.04 23.05
CA GLU A 21 9.51 23.40 22.92
C GLU A 21 8.12 23.36 22.25
N ALA A 22 7.08 23.83 22.97
CA ALA A 22 5.73 23.97 22.44
C ALA A 22 5.69 24.96 21.27
N ALA A 23 5.24 24.53 20.10
CA ALA A 23 5.12 25.41 18.94
C ALA A 23 3.81 26.21 19.02
N LYS A 24 3.88 27.47 19.45
CA LYS A 24 2.71 28.37 19.61
C LYS A 24 2.05 28.78 18.28
N ASP A 25 2.73 28.60 17.15
CA ASP A 25 2.28 29.02 15.81
C ASP A 25 2.30 27.85 14.80
N PHE A 26 2.06 26.61 15.25
CA PHE A 26 1.84 25.51 14.31
C PHE A 26 0.44 25.67 13.72
N LYS A 27 0.32 26.41 12.61
CA LYS A 27 -0.86 26.33 11.75
C LYS A 27 -0.84 24.96 11.09
N ASP A 28 -1.64 24.05 11.63
CA ASP A 28 -2.12 22.89 10.87
C ASP A 28 -2.59 23.41 9.52
N ARG A 29 -1.83 23.11 8.47
CA ARG A 29 -2.35 23.19 7.12
C ARG A 29 -3.39 22.10 7.08
N ASP A 30 -4.66 22.48 7.06
CA ASP A 30 -5.83 21.59 7.07
C ASP A 30 -5.65 20.41 6.08
N ASP A 31 -5.04 19.33 6.56
CA ASP A 31 -5.25 17.96 6.11
C ASP A 31 -5.90 17.26 7.31
N GLU A 32 -7.05 17.83 7.69
CA GLU A 32 -7.92 17.31 8.74
C GLU A 32 -8.32 15.88 8.36
N GLY A 33 -7.67 14.89 8.98
CA GLY A 33 -8.18 13.53 9.04
C GLY A 33 -7.49 12.48 8.16
N VAL A 34 -6.32 12.72 7.57
CA VAL A 34 -5.49 11.57 7.18
C VAL A 34 -4.76 11.10 8.42
N LEU A 35 -5.44 10.26 9.23
CA LEU A 35 -4.76 9.35 10.12
C LEU A 35 -3.63 8.73 9.29
N ALA A 36 -2.37 9.00 9.67
CA ALA A 36 -1.22 8.34 9.05
C ALA A 36 -1.61 6.86 8.96
N PRO A 37 -1.75 6.29 7.74
CA PRO A 37 -2.30 4.96 7.60
C PRO A 37 -1.46 4.09 8.50
N ALA A 38 -2.12 3.46 9.50
CA ALA A 38 -1.43 2.62 10.46
C ALA A 38 -0.49 1.74 9.65
N LEU A 39 0.82 1.89 9.86
CA LEU A 39 1.82 1.10 9.15
C LEU A 39 1.56 -0.33 9.57
N SER A 40 0.73 -1.02 8.79
CA SER A 40 0.32 -2.38 9.04
C SER A 40 1.51 -3.26 8.74
N SER A 41 2.28 -3.58 9.79
CA SER A 41 3.33 -4.59 9.73
C SER A 41 2.71 -5.95 9.92
N TYR A 42 2.92 -6.85 8.98
CA TYR A 42 2.40 -8.22 9.03
C TYR A 42 3.49 -9.20 9.42
N PRO A 43 3.13 -10.37 10.01
CA PRO A 43 4.09 -11.44 10.25
C PRO A 43 4.76 -11.85 8.93
N ILE A 44 6.07 -12.02 8.98
CA ILE A 44 6.90 -12.44 7.85
C ILE A 44 7.12 -13.94 8.01
N ASP A 45 6.83 -14.75 7.00
CA ASP A 45 7.47 -16.05 6.90
C ASP A 45 8.67 -15.97 5.97
N THR A 46 9.84 -16.35 6.47
CA THR A 46 11.12 -16.37 5.77
C THR A 46 11.22 -17.42 4.66
N SER A 47 10.14 -18.18 4.43
CA SER A 47 10.09 -19.20 3.38
C SER A 47 10.05 -18.54 1.99
N PRO A 48 10.89 -18.94 1.03
CA PRO A 48 10.86 -18.40 -0.32
C PRO A 48 9.49 -18.70 -0.96
N PHE A 49 8.77 -17.65 -1.35
CA PHE A 49 7.38 -17.77 -1.78
C PHE A 49 7.26 -18.36 -3.19
N VAL A 50 7.77 -17.63 -4.19
CA VAL A 50 7.75 -18.03 -5.62
C VAL A 50 9.02 -17.49 -6.29
N GLY A 51 9.49 -18.15 -7.35
CA GLY A 51 10.54 -17.61 -8.23
C GLY A 51 10.10 -16.31 -8.91
N CYS A 52 11.03 -15.39 -9.13
CA CYS A 52 10.73 -14.11 -9.73
C CYS A 52 10.50 -14.26 -11.24
N PRO A 53 9.32 -13.89 -11.76
CA PRO A 53 9.01 -14.01 -13.19
C PRO A 53 9.70 -12.94 -14.06
N LYS A 54 10.43 -12.00 -13.45
CA LYS A 54 11.11 -10.90 -14.16
C LYS A 54 12.60 -11.17 -14.39
N CYS A 55 13.28 -11.79 -13.43
CA CYS A 55 14.71 -12.11 -13.54
C CYS A 55 15.01 -13.60 -13.59
N GLU A 56 14.03 -14.48 -13.33
CA GLU A 56 14.09 -15.96 -13.31
C GLU A 56 15.11 -16.59 -12.35
N SER A 57 16.14 -15.83 -11.94
CA SER A 57 17.23 -16.21 -11.05
C SER A 57 16.97 -15.82 -9.60
N GLY A 58 15.99 -14.94 -9.36
CA GLY A 58 15.65 -14.42 -8.04
C GLY A 58 14.45 -15.13 -7.42
N SER A 59 14.36 -15.06 -6.09
CA SER A 59 13.17 -15.47 -5.33
C SER A 59 12.43 -14.25 -4.81
N ILE A 60 11.12 -14.37 -4.62
CA ILE A 60 10.33 -13.35 -3.93
C ILE A 60 10.41 -13.59 -2.42
N ALA A 61 10.91 -12.58 -1.71
CA ALA A 61 10.96 -12.55 -0.26
C ALA A 61 9.88 -11.63 0.30
N GLU A 62 9.42 -11.96 1.50
CA GLU A 62 8.44 -11.19 2.25
C GLU A 62 9.11 -10.26 3.25
N SER A 63 8.75 -8.99 3.16
CA SER A 63 9.10 -7.95 4.11
C SER A 63 7.85 -7.58 4.92
N PRO A 64 7.97 -6.81 6.02
CA PRO A 64 6.81 -6.45 6.85
C PRO A 64 5.76 -5.65 6.08
N THR A 65 6.21 -4.92 5.05
CA THR A 65 5.41 -3.95 4.28
C THR A 65 5.30 -4.29 2.79
N HIS A 66 6.25 -5.06 2.25
CA HIS A 66 6.33 -5.36 0.81
C HIS A 66 6.72 -6.82 0.56
N PHE A 67 6.47 -7.29 -0.65
CA PHE A 67 7.04 -8.46 -1.28
C PHE A 67 8.03 -7.95 -2.34
N GLU A 68 9.28 -8.38 -2.24
CA GLU A 68 10.36 -7.89 -3.08
C GLU A 68 11.22 -9.04 -3.61
N CYS A 69 11.84 -8.82 -4.76
CA CYS A 69 12.71 -9.82 -5.35
C CYS A 69 14.13 -9.69 -4.77
N THR A 70 14.69 -10.79 -4.28
CA THR A 70 16.07 -10.86 -3.75
C THR A 70 17.10 -11.38 -4.77
N GLY A 71 16.72 -11.48 -6.04
CA GLY A 71 17.62 -11.96 -7.08
C GLY A 71 18.78 -11.01 -7.37
N GLU A 72 19.88 -11.57 -7.89
CA GLU A 72 21.07 -10.79 -8.29
C GLU A 72 20.76 -9.92 -9.53
N GLY A 73 20.49 -8.63 -9.33
CA GLY A 73 20.32 -7.66 -10.40
C GLY A 73 20.09 -6.27 -9.82
N GLU A 74 21.08 -5.39 -9.96
CA GLU A 74 21.20 -4.09 -9.27
C GLU A 74 21.01 -4.20 -7.73
N ALA A 75 21.44 -3.19 -6.98
CA ALA A 75 21.58 -3.29 -5.51
C ALA A 75 20.27 -3.62 -4.74
N ASP A 76 19.11 -3.58 -5.40
CA ASP A 76 17.76 -3.74 -4.84
C ASP A 76 16.91 -4.82 -5.55
N GLY A 77 17.56 -5.76 -6.27
CA GLY A 77 16.89 -6.78 -7.06
C GLY A 77 16.25 -6.24 -8.35
N CYS A 78 15.52 -7.09 -9.10
CA CYS A 78 15.00 -6.76 -10.44
C CYS A 78 13.97 -5.59 -10.50
N GLY A 79 13.75 -4.86 -9.40
CA GLY A 79 12.80 -3.75 -9.29
C GLY A 79 11.34 -4.19 -9.18
N LEU A 80 11.07 -5.49 -8.99
CA LEU A 80 9.74 -6.00 -8.74
C LEU A 80 9.39 -5.82 -7.26
N MET A 81 8.45 -4.93 -6.98
CA MET A 81 8.02 -4.59 -5.63
C MET A 81 6.49 -4.56 -5.55
N MET A 82 5.97 -5.25 -4.54
CA MET A 82 4.54 -5.32 -4.26
C MET A 82 4.23 -5.01 -2.81
N PRO A 83 3.46 -3.96 -2.48
CA PRO A 83 3.08 -3.71 -1.10
C PRO A 83 2.15 -4.81 -0.58
N ARG A 84 2.30 -5.18 0.70
CA ARG A 84 1.40 -6.11 1.40
C ARG A 84 0.01 -5.51 1.61
N THR A 85 -0.08 -4.20 1.66
CA THR A 85 -1.36 -3.49 1.76
C THR A 85 -1.63 -2.72 0.48
N VAL A 86 -2.71 -3.07 -0.21
CA VAL A 86 -3.16 -2.39 -1.43
C VAL A 86 -4.57 -1.89 -1.20
N CYS A 87 -4.79 -0.58 -1.29
CA CYS A 87 -6.11 0.04 -1.09
C CYS A 87 -6.82 -0.44 0.21
N GLN A 88 -6.10 -0.36 1.34
CA GLN A 88 -6.56 -0.79 2.67
C GLN A 88 -6.91 -2.28 2.81
N ARG A 89 -6.53 -3.11 1.83
CA ARG A 89 -6.66 -4.56 1.91
C ARG A 89 -5.28 -5.21 2.06
N GLU A 90 -5.19 -6.17 2.97
CA GLU A 90 -4.04 -7.08 3.07
C GLU A 90 -4.04 -8.06 1.90
N MET A 91 -2.89 -8.18 1.24
CA MET A 91 -2.65 -9.11 0.15
C MET A 91 -2.02 -10.38 0.73
N THR A 92 -2.78 -11.47 0.71
CA THR A 92 -2.27 -12.75 1.17
C THR A 92 -1.33 -13.36 0.14
N ARG A 93 -0.47 -14.28 0.58
CA ARG A 93 0.36 -15.11 -0.30
C ARG A 93 -0.46 -15.74 -1.42
N ASN A 94 -1.62 -16.30 -1.09
CA ASN A 94 -2.49 -16.95 -2.07
C ASN A 94 -2.98 -15.98 -3.15
N ASP A 95 -3.37 -14.76 -2.77
CA ASP A 95 -3.79 -13.72 -3.73
C ASP A 95 -2.64 -13.32 -4.66
N LEU A 96 -1.43 -13.23 -4.12
CA LEU A 96 -0.24 -12.82 -4.85
C LEU A 96 0.42 -13.94 -5.65
N ALA A 97 0.11 -15.22 -5.37
CA ALA A 97 0.62 -16.36 -6.14
C ALA A 97 0.36 -16.18 -7.65
N SER A 98 -0.87 -15.77 -8.00
CA SER A 98 -1.25 -15.50 -9.41
C SER A 98 -0.55 -14.26 -9.97
N TYR A 99 -0.33 -13.23 -9.15
CA TYR A 99 0.38 -12.03 -9.56
C TYR A 99 1.85 -12.28 -9.89
N PHE A 100 2.52 -13.16 -9.15
CA PHE A 100 3.90 -13.57 -9.39
C PHE A 100 4.03 -14.71 -10.40
N SER A 101 2.92 -15.29 -10.86
CA SER A 101 2.90 -16.29 -11.92
C SER A 101 3.11 -15.65 -13.31
N VAL A 102 3.12 -16.52 -14.34
CA VAL A 102 3.28 -16.14 -15.75
C VAL A 102 2.16 -15.20 -16.22
N ASP A 103 0.94 -15.37 -15.70
CA ASP A 103 -0.20 -14.51 -16.01
C ASP A 103 0.03 -13.03 -15.62
N GLY A 104 0.86 -12.79 -14.60
CA GLY A 104 1.17 -11.44 -14.13
C GLY A 104 -0.03 -10.66 -13.63
N ALA A 105 -1.12 -11.33 -13.26
CA ALA A 105 -2.35 -10.69 -12.82
C ALA A 105 -3.03 -11.49 -11.70
N THR A 106 -3.66 -10.80 -10.74
CA THR A 106 -4.48 -11.46 -9.71
C THR A 106 -5.84 -11.88 -10.28
N GLY A 107 -6.67 -12.55 -9.48
CA GLY A 107 -8.11 -12.60 -9.75
C GLY A 107 -8.77 -11.21 -9.63
N TRP A 108 -10.09 -11.18 -9.89
CA TRP A 108 -10.91 -10.02 -9.56
C TRP A 108 -11.16 -9.97 -8.06
N ILE A 109 -10.75 -8.88 -7.40
CA ILE A 109 -10.90 -8.66 -5.96
C ILE A 109 -11.91 -7.53 -5.77
N GLU A 110 -12.96 -7.76 -4.98
CA GLU A 110 -14.09 -6.81 -4.78
C GLU A 110 -13.96 -5.95 -3.51
N ASP A 111 -13.03 -6.32 -2.64
CA ASP A 111 -12.83 -5.74 -1.31
C ASP A 111 -11.80 -4.61 -1.28
N PHE A 112 -11.40 -4.04 -2.42
CA PHE A 112 -10.48 -2.90 -2.39
C PHE A 112 -11.19 -1.65 -1.93
N ILE A 113 -10.64 -0.93 -0.95
CA ILE A 113 -11.25 0.29 -0.43
C ILE A 113 -10.56 1.50 -1.04
N SER A 114 -11.32 2.30 -1.78
CA SER A 114 -10.82 3.55 -2.35
C SER A 114 -10.49 4.56 -1.25
N ARG A 115 -9.72 5.60 -1.59
CA ARG A 115 -9.45 6.73 -0.68
C ARG A 115 -10.72 7.40 -0.12
N LYS A 116 -11.87 7.22 -0.76
CA LYS A 116 -13.18 7.72 -0.31
C LYS A 116 -13.96 6.72 0.58
N GLY A 117 -13.33 5.62 1.00
CA GLY A 117 -13.97 4.58 1.83
C GLY A 117 -14.94 3.67 1.09
N ARG A 118 -14.96 3.70 -0.26
CA ARG A 118 -15.85 2.85 -1.06
C ARG A 118 -15.13 1.61 -1.56
N ALA A 119 -15.71 0.44 -1.31
CA ALA A 119 -15.27 -0.82 -1.89
C ALA A 119 -15.41 -0.81 -3.42
N PHE A 120 -14.44 -1.38 -4.13
CA PHE A 120 -14.46 -1.50 -5.59
C PHE A 120 -13.82 -2.81 -6.06
N LYS A 121 -14.32 -3.30 -7.20
CA LYS A 121 -13.77 -4.46 -7.90
C LYS A 121 -12.65 -4.08 -8.84
N ALA A 122 -11.48 -4.68 -8.65
CA ALA A 122 -10.34 -4.53 -9.56
C ALA A 122 -9.46 -5.78 -9.56
N ARG A 123 -8.64 -5.88 -10.60
CA ARG A 123 -7.57 -6.86 -10.72
C ARG A 123 -6.23 -6.14 -10.67
N LEU A 124 -5.24 -6.69 -9.97
CA LEU A 124 -3.88 -6.18 -10.03
C LEU A 124 -3.13 -6.80 -11.18
N VAL A 125 -2.43 -5.97 -11.96
CA VAL A 125 -1.63 -6.39 -13.12
C VAL A 125 -0.19 -5.92 -12.97
N ARG A 126 0.76 -6.76 -13.34
CA ARG A 126 2.19 -6.46 -13.28
C ARG A 126 2.58 -5.60 -14.48
N LYS A 127 3.09 -4.39 -14.22
CA LYS A 127 3.61 -3.51 -15.28
C LYS A 127 5.06 -3.89 -15.64
N PRO A 128 5.54 -3.52 -16.84
CA PRO A 128 6.95 -3.73 -17.22
C PRO A 128 7.94 -3.06 -16.26
N ASN A 129 7.52 -1.96 -15.64
CA ASN A 129 8.32 -1.23 -14.65
C ASN A 129 8.45 -1.95 -13.29
N GLY A 130 7.85 -3.14 -13.10
CA GLY A 130 7.89 -3.89 -11.84
C GLY A 130 6.89 -3.43 -10.78
N ARG A 131 6.09 -2.40 -11.06
CA ARG A 131 5.00 -1.92 -10.18
C ARG A 131 3.65 -2.58 -10.54
N HIS A 132 2.73 -2.60 -9.58
CA HIS A 132 1.34 -2.98 -9.85
C HIS A 132 0.57 -1.87 -10.59
N GLY A 133 -0.34 -2.29 -11.45
CA GLY A 133 -1.45 -1.51 -11.99
C GLY A 133 -2.78 -2.09 -11.54
N PHE A 134 -3.84 -1.30 -11.69
CA PHE A 134 -5.21 -1.77 -11.50
C PHE A 134 -5.90 -1.88 -12.86
N GLU A 135 -6.58 -2.98 -13.07
CA GLU A 135 -7.49 -3.21 -14.18
C GLU A 135 -8.91 -3.34 -13.62
N PHE A 136 -9.84 -2.55 -14.17
CA PHE A 136 -11.22 -2.51 -13.71
C PHE A 136 -12.12 -3.26 -14.69
N PRO A 137 -13.12 -4.00 -14.21
CA PRO A 137 -14.05 -4.67 -15.11
C PRO A 137 -14.79 -3.62 -15.96
N PRO A 138 -15.16 -3.96 -17.21
CA PRO A 138 -15.98 -3.10 -18.04
C PRO A 138 -17.27 -2.79 -17.29
N ARG A 139 -17.56 -1.50 -17.15
CA ARG A 139 -18.71 -1.02 -16.37
C ARG A 139 -19.97 -1.52 -17.06
N GLU A 140 -20.81 -2.28 -16.37
CA GLU A 140 -22.20 -2.42 -16.84
C GLU A 140 -22.80 -1.01 -16.93
N PRO A 141 -23.46 -0.66 -18.04
CA PRO A 141 -24.06 0.66 -18.20
C PRO A 141 -25.06 0.86 -17.07
N ARG A 142 -24.78 1.80 -16.17
CA ARG A 142 -25.70 2.17 -15.10
C ARG A 142 -27.04 2.55 -15.73
N ALA A 143 -28.07 1.74 -15.48
CA ALA A 143 -29.44 2.12 -15.77
C ALA A 143 -29.70 3.48 -15.11
N LYS A 144 -30.00 4.49 -15.93
CA LYS A 144 -30.29 5.86 -15.48
C LYS A 144 -31.42 5.79 -14.44
N LYS A 145 -31.12 6.03 -13.15
CA LYS A 145 -32.16 6.28 -12.15
C LYS A 145 -32.92 7.53 -12.60
N LYS A 146 -34.17 7.35 -13.03
CA LYS A 146 -35.09 8.46 -13.32
C LYS A 146 -35.28 9.27 -12.04
N THR A 147 -34.84 10.52 -12.07
CA THR A 147 -35.14 11.53 -11.06
C THR A 147 -36.66 11.73 -11.02
N LYS A 148 -37.33 11.31 -9.95
CA LYS A 148 -38.74 11.66 -9.71
C LYS A 148 -38.75 13.04 -9.05
N LYS A 149 -39.00 14.08 -9.84
CA LYS A 149 -39.31 15.43 -9.38
C LYS A 149 -40.78 15.40 -8.92
N GLY A 150 -41.01 15.57 -7.62
CA GLY A 150 -42.32 15.83 -7.00
C GLY A 150 -42.33 17.25 -6.47
#